data_AF-A0A433JL94-F1
#
_entry.id   AF-A0A433JL94-F1
#
_cell.length_a   1.000
_cell.length_b   1.000
_cell.length_c   1.000
_cell.angle_alpha   90.00
_cell.angle_beta   90.00
_cell.angle_gamma   90.00
#
_symmetry.space_group_name_H-M   'P 1'
#
loop_
_entity.id
_entity.type
_entity.pdbx_description
1 polymer ?
#
loop_
_entity_poly.entity_id
_entity_poly.type
_entity_poly.pdbx_seq_one_letter_code
_entity_poly.pdbx_strand_id
1 'polypeptide(L)'
;MYKVNLHKEGNLSVRMKLDLTKYLKNIPISSPLIPLDTLVSLEADSLNEFAEERKKLEDAILDLSADVIWIAIKELIAEQCDKSIVEHNLLSSYLRSNEENGTPHALESLNGSFPELLKNWVDALIKKYLSDGKTTTLEVLIACKLVKSKVGGDCEECRDDLVISMIDNGCGFPEEYMRNFQNYLHEKSYKFQAKPSEKQENYFFGGAGKGLPIFLAYFIDGEILEDFSKPIKVKEVAGANISISINTNVKTQGAEITLVSPLKPLAALEENQDDLMGTERKPIPILMSPPAAKFKKRVNFFLEESPQKLTRQFGKFAVNKKTVEGDDEASVESEKRPVFAFHQ
;
A
#
# COMPACT_ATOMS: atom_id res chain seq x y z
N MET A 1 7.72 14.27 20.64
CA MET A 1 6.56 13.52 20.11
C MET A 1 6.43 13.89 18.64
N TYR A 2 6.53 12.89 17.76
CA TYR A 2 6.33 13.10 16.32
C TYR A 2 4.87 13.47 16.07
N LYS A 3 4.65 14.47 15.23
CA LYS A 3 3.29 14.91 14.85
C LYS A 3 3.00 14.39 13.46
N VAL A 4 1.83 13.77 13.31
CA VAL A 4 1.30 13.36 12.02
C VAL A 4 0.19 14.32 11.65
N ASN A 5 0.35 14.99 10.52
CA ASN A 5 -0.69 15.87 9.98
C ASN A 5 -1.38 15.15 8.83
N LEU A 6 -2.72 15.14 8.85
CA LEU A 6 -3.54 14.58 7.80
C LEU A 6 -4.29 15.71 7.11
N HIS A 7 -4.17 15.78 5.79
CA HIS A 7 -4.86 16.76 4.97
C HIS A 7 -5.73 16.03 3.95
N LYS A 8 -7.03 16.30 3.94
CA LYS A 8 -7.92 15.81 2.89
C LYS A 8 -7.59 16.58 1.59
N GLU A 9 -7.22 15.86 0.55
CA GLU A 9 -6.94 16.40 -0.79
C GLU A 9 -8.07 16.00 -1.74
N GLY A 10 -9.03 16.91 -1.92
CA GLY A 10 -10.23 16.65 -2.71
C GLY A 10 -11.13 15.57 -2.10
N ASN A 11 -11.86 14.84 -2.95
CA ASN A 11 -12.86 13.87 -2.51
C ASN A 11 -12.37 12.43 -2.54
N LEU A 12 -11.10 12.20 -2.88
CA LEU A 12 -10.57 10.86 -3.13
C LEU A 12 -9.25 10.56 -2.42
N SER A 13 -8.64 11.53 -1.74
CA SER A 13 -7.32 11.30 -1.15
C SER A 13 -7.08 12.02 0.17
N VAL A 14 -6.20 11.42 0.97
CA VAL A 14 -5.63 11.99 2.19
C VAL A 14 -4.11 12.05 2.04
N ARG A 15 -3.51 13.19 2.36
CA ARG A 15 -2.07 13.33 2.50
C ARG A 15 -1.68 13.25 3.97
N MET A 16 -0.87 12.26 4.30
CA MET A 16 -0.18 12.14 5.58
C MET A 16 1.17 12.84 5.50
N LYS A 17 1.51 13.63 6.53
CA LYS A 17 2.84 14.23 6.70
C LYS A 17 3.43 13.86 8.05
N LEU A 18 4.67 13.40 8.06
CA LEU A 18 5.46 13.07 9.25
C LEU A 18 6.80 13.80 9.20
N ASP A 19 7.01 14.74 10.13
CA ASP A 19 8.27 15.49 10.24
C ASP A 19 9.34 14.65 10.95
N LEU A 20 10.36 14.23 10.20
CA LEU A 20 11.49 13.44 10.69
C LEU A 20 12.74 14.27 10.94
N THR A 21 12.66 15.60 10.90
CA THR A 21 13.82 16.49 11.04
C THR A 21 14.64 16.20 12.29
N LYS A 22 13.98 15.95 13.42
CA LYS A 22 14.68 15.65 14.68
C LYS A 22 15.41 14.31 14.63
N TYR A 23 14.74 13.26 14.11
CA TYR A 23 15.34 11.94 13.92
C TYR A 23 16.58 12.01 13.03
N LEU A 24 16.42 12.62 11.84
CA LEU A 24 17.42 12.64 10.78
C LEU A 24 18.67 13.46 11.17
N LYS A 25 18.49 14.55 11.94
CA LYS A 25 19.61 15.34 12.48
C LYS A 25 20.42 14.60 13.52
N ASN A 26 19.83 13.63 14.20
CA ASN A 26 20.47 12.83 15.23
C ASN A 26 21.02 11.51 14.69
N ILE A 27 20.91 11.22 13.38
CA ILE A 27 21.57 10.04 12.81
C ILE A 27 23.08 10.20 13.01
N PRO A 28 23.75 9.21 13.64
CA PRO A 28 25.19 9.22 13.76
C PRO A 28 25.78 8.99 12.36
N ILE A 29 26.01 10.07 11.63
CA ILE A 29 26.72 10.00 10.36
C ILE A 29 28.19 9.84 10.73
N SER A 30 28.72 8.63 10.57
CA SER A 30 30.16 8.41 10.52
C SER A 30 30.68 9.14 9.28
N SER A 31 30.96 10.43 9.43
CA SER A 31 31.69 11.16 8.41
C SER A 31 33.02 10.43 8.23
N PRO A 32 33.38 9.96 7.03
CA PRO A 32 34.65 9.26 6.79
C PRO A 32 35.89 10.15 7.01
N LEU A 33 35.71 11.37 7.54
CA LEU A 33 36.72 12.39 7.75
C LEU A 33 36.97 12.72 9.24
N ILE A 34 36.35 12.04 10.21
CA ILE A 34 36.60 12.31 11.63
C ILE A 34 37.73 11.39 12.14
N PRO A 35 38.83 11.94 12.70
CA PRO A 35 39.89 11.15 13.30
C PRO A 35 39.37 10.27 14.45
N LEU A 36 39.82 9.02 14.49
CA LEU A 36 39.41 7.96 15.43
C LEU A 36 39.41 8.43 16.90
N ASP A 37 40.33 9.33 17.24
CA ASP A 37 40.56 9.81 18.60
C ASP A 37 39.51 10.82 19.07
N THR A 38 38.73 11.39 18.14
CA THR A 38 37.63 12.34 18.41
C THR A 38 36.26 11.63 18.55
N LEU A 39 36.17 10.38 18.09
CA LEU A 39 34.94 9.57 18.14
C LEU A 39 34.63 9.07 19.57
N VAL A 40 35.65 8.71 20.36
CA VAL A 40 35.48 7.93 21.60
C VAL A 40 34.71 8.65 22.74
N SER A 41 34.69 9.99 22.77
CA SER A 41 33.98 10.74 23.82
C SER A 41 32.69 11.44 23.36
N LEU A 42 32.49 11.59 22.04
CA LEU A 42 31.25 12.12 21.44
C LEU A 42 30.25 11.02 21.08
N GLU A 43 30.69 9.77 20.96
CA GLU A 43 29.85 8.63 20.57
C GLU A 43 28.80 8.24 21.62
N ALA A 44 29.12 8.19 22.92
CA ALA A 44 28.17 7.62 23.89
C ALA A 44 26.89 8.46 24.05
N ASP A 45 27.03 9.77 24.23
CA ASP A 45 25.88 10.66 24.41
C ASP A 45 25.08 10.83 23.11
N SER A 46 25.76 10.96 21.96
CA SER A 46 25.08 11.05 20.66
C SER A 46 24.36 9.75 20.27
N LEU A 47 24.94 8.58 20.59
CA LEU A 47 24.30 7.29 20.38
C LEU A 47 23.10 7.11 21.33
N ASN A 48 23.19 7.59 22.58
CA ASN A 48 22.06 7.58 23.50
C ASN A 48 20.93 8.50 23.02
N GLU A 49 21.25 9.73 22.60
CA GLU A 49 20.28 10.65 22.02
C GLU A 49 19.61 10.07 20.77
N PHE A 50 20.40 9.43 19.90
CA PHE A 50 19.89 8.73 18.73
C PHE A 50 18.97 7.57 19.11
N ALA A 51 19.38 6.72 20.06
CA ALA A 51 18.59 5.58 20.54
C ALA A 51 17.26 6.04 21.15
N GLU A 52 17.27 7.12 21.93
CA GLU A 52 16.05 7.73 22.45
C GLU A 52 15.14 8.27 21.35
N GLU A 53 15.68 8.98 20.36
CA GLU A 53 14.88 9.50 19.25
C GLU A 53 14.34 8.40 18.34
N ARG A 54 15.11 7.33 18.12
CA ARG A 54 14.65 6.12 17.42
C ARG A 54 13.49 5.49 18.15
N LYS A 55 13.60 5.29 19.47
CA LYS A 55 12.52 4.75 20.28
C LYS A 55 11.26 5.62 20.23
N LYS A 56 11.42 6.95 20.36
CA LYS A 56 10.29 7.90 20.26
C LYS A 56 9.61 7.85 18.88
N LEU A 57 10.36 7.60 17.81
CA LEU A 57 9.82 7.44 16.47
C LEU A 57 9.14 6.08 16.30
N GLU A 58 9.74 5.01 16.80
CA GLU A 58 9.16 3.67 16.80
C GLU A 58 7.84 3.63 17.55
N ASP A 59 7.81 4.16 18.78
CA ASP A 59 6.59 4.31 19.57
C ASP A 59 5.55 5.10 18.79
N ALA A 60 5.93 6.21 18.13
CA ALA A 60 4.99 6.99 17.33
C ALA A 60 4.47 6.26 16.08
N ILE A 61 5.26 5.41 15.44
CA ILE A 61 4.86 4.57 14.29
C ILE A 61 3.90 3.47 14.73
N LEU A 62 4.13 2.87 15.89
CA LEU A 62 3.26 1.83 16.47
C LEU A 62 1.97 2.43 17.05
N ASP A 63 2.06 3.62 17.66
CA ASP A 63 0.94 4.38 18.23
C ASP A 63 0.13 5.16 17.20
N LEU A 64 0.66 5.30 15.97
CA LEU A 64 -0.08 5.78 14.81
C LEU A 64 -1.19 4.77 14.55
N SER A 65 -2.25 4.89 15.35
CA SER A 65 -3.37 4.00 15.27
C SER A 65 -3.88 4.13 13.85
N ALA A 66 -3.78 3.00 13.16
CA ALA A 66 -4.43 2.71 11.91
C ALA A 66 -5.77 3.48 11.85
N ASP A 67 -6.53 3.44 12.94
CA ASP A 67 -7.79 4.14 13.17
C ASP A 67 -7.87 5.57 12.63
N VAL A 68 -6.92 6.49 12.85
CA VAL A 68 -7.15 7.90 12.44
C VAL A 68 -7.03 8.07 10.93
N ILE A 69 -5.99 7.50 10.33
CA ILE A 69 -5.79 7.52 8.87
C ILE A 69 -6.92 6.75 8.20
N TRP A 70 -7.29 5.60 8.77
CA TRP A 70 -8.38 4.79 8.26
C TRP A 70 -9.74 5.42 8.49
N ILE A 71 -9.99 6.20 9.54
CA ILE A 71 -11.24 6.97 9.68
C ILE A 71 -11.37 7.91 8.49
N ALA A 72 -10.34 8.69 8.19
CA ALA A 72 -10.38 9.62 7.06
C ALA A 72 -10.55 8.88 5.71
N ILE A 73 -9.90 7.72 5.54
CA ILE A 73 -10.03 6.90 4.33
C ILE A 73 -11.41 6.22 4.23
N LYS A 74 -11.94 5.69 5.33
CA LYS A 74 -13.28 5.10 5.44
C LYS A 74 -14.34 6.15 5.12
N GLU A 75 -14.16 7.39 5.58
CA GLU A 75 -15.00 8.53 5.22
C GLU A 75 -14.95 8.82 3.72
N LEU A 76 -13.76 8.88 3.11
CA LEU A 76 -13.62 9.05 1.66
C LEU A 76 -14.31 7.97 0.84
N ILE A 77 -14.28 6.72 1.31
CA ILE A 77 -14.95 5.60 0.64
C ILE A 77 -16.47 5.71 0.83
N ALA A 78 -16.92 6.02 2.04
CA ALA A 78 -18.33 6.21 2.35
C ALA A 78 -18.95 7.38 1.56
N GLU A 79 -18.19 8.44 1.28
CA GLU A 79 -18.63 9.55 0.43
C GLU A 79 -18.82 9.17 -1.06
N GLN A 80 -18.14 8.11 -1.51
CA GLN A 80 -18.27 7.59 -2.88
C GLN A 80 -19.42 6.57 -3.03
N CYS A 81 -19.97 6.08 -1.92
CA CYS A 81 -21.02 5.08 -1.92
C CYS A 81 -22.34 5.67 -2.44
N ASP A 82 -22.89 5.05 -3.48
CA ASP A 82 -24.24 5.35 -3.96
C ASP A 82 -25.30 4.79 -2.99
N LYS A 83 -25.98 5.67 -2.26
CA LYS A 83 -26.99 5.27 -1.26
C LYS A 83 -28.22 4.57 -1.85
N SER A 84 -28.42 4.65 -3.16
CA SER A 84 -29.49 3.91 -3.85
C SER A 84 -29.16 2.43 -4.07
N ILE A 85 -27.87 2.06 -3.97
CA ILE A 85 -27.38 0.67 -4.06
C ILE A 85 -27.31 0.11 -2.63
N VAL A 86 -27.97 -1.02 -2.39
CA VAL A 86 -28.10 -1.61 -1.04
C VAL A 86 -26.73 -1.94 -0.45
N GLU A 87 -25.84 -2.54 -1.24
CA GLU A 87 -24.48 -2.92 -0.86
C GLU A 87 -23.64 -1.70 -0.46
N HIS A 88 -23.74 -0.61 -1.22
CA HIS A 88 -23.08 0.66 -0.93
C HIS A 88 -23.63 1.32 0.34
N ASN A 89 -24.93 1.25 0.57
CA ASN A 89 -25.54 1.80 1.79
C ASN A 89 -25.13 1.01 3.05
N LEU A 90 -25.06 -0.32 2.94
CA LEU A 90 -24.57 -1.20 4.00
C LEU A 90 -23.10 -0.91 4.31
N LEU A 91 -22.26 -0.82 3.28
CA LEU A 91 -20.86 -0.46 3.45
C LEU A 91 -20.68 0.93 4.06
N SER A 92 -21.38 1.95 3.55
CA SER A 92 -21.26 3.30 4.08
C SER A 92 -21.68 3.38 5.55
N SER A 93 -22.65 2.58 5.97
CA SER A 93 -23.09 2.51 7.37
C SER A 93 -22.03 1.83 8.23
N TYR A 94 -21.47 0.72 7.73
CA TYR A 94 -20.42 -0.05 8.38
C TYR A 94 -19.10 0.73 8.55
N LEU A 95 -18.64 1.42 7.49
CA LEU A 95 -17.43 2.24 7.53
C LEU A 95 -17.52 3.37 8.58
N ARG A 96 -18.74 3.74 8.98
CA ARG A 96 -19.02 4.75 10.02
C ARG A 96 -19.25 4.15 11.41
N SER A 97 -19.54 2.85 11.53
CA SER A 97 -19.86 2.20 12.82
C SER A 97 -18.63 1.73 13.61
N ASN A 98 -17.42 1.82 13.04
CA ASN A 98 -16.16 1.30 13.60
C ASN A 98 -16.19 -0.21 13.93
N GLU A 99 -17.16 -0.97 13.42
CA GLU A 99 -17.17 -2.43 13.55
C GLU A 99 -16.08 -3.05 12.64
N GLU A 100 -15.52 -4.21 12.99
CA GLU A 100 -14.49 -4.90 12.18
C GLU A 100 -15.09 -5.97 11.24
N ASN A 101 -16.32 -6.41 11.52
CA ASN A 101 -17.05 -7.40 10.71
C ASN A 101 -17.67 -6.75 9.48
N GLY A 102 -16.92 -6.64 8.39
CA GLY A 102 -17.42 -6.07 7.13
C GLY A 102 -16.44 -5.20 6.36
N THR A 103 -15.16 -5.16 6.76
CA THR A 103 -14.15 -4.34 6.10
C THR A 103 -13.73 -4.97 4.76
N PRO A 104 -13.68 -4.20 3.65
CA PRO A 104 -13.08 -4.65 2.40
C PRO A 104 -11.65 -5.17 2.61
N HIS A 105 -11.28 -6.25 1.91
CA HIS A 105 -9.99 -6.95 2.13
C HIS A 105 -8.76 -6.04 2.03
N ALA A 106 -8.76 -5.07 1.11
CA ALA A 106 -7.67 -4.10 1.01
C ALA A 106 -7.49 -3.27 2.29
N LEU A 107 -8.59 -2.81 2.91
CA LEU A 107 -8.53 -2.07 4.17
C LEU A 107 -8.13 -2.98 5.34
N GLU A 108 -8.66 -4.20 5.40
CA GLU A 108 -8.30 -5.18 6.43
C GLU A 108 -6.79 -5.51 6.38
N SER A 109 -6.27 -5.75 5.18
CA SER A 109 -4.85 -6.04 4.94
C SER A 109 -3.94 -4.87 5.30
N LEU A 110 -4.39 -3.66 5.01
CA LEU A 110 -3.66 -2.44 5.36
C LEU A 110 -3.68 -2.18 6.87
N ASN A 111 -4.79 -2.42 7.58
CA ASN A 111 -4.86 -2.23 9.03
C ASN A 111 -3.74 -2.98 9.76
N GLY A 112 -3.51 -4.25 9.40
CA GLY A 112 -2.47 -5.07 10.04
C GLY A 112 -1.04 -4.77 9.57
N SER A 113 -0.89 -4.26 8.34
CA SER A 113 0.43 -4.10 7.70
C SER A 113 0.92 -2.65 7.64
N PHE A 114 0.09 -1.68 8.04
CA PHE A 114 0.40 -0.26 7.93
C PHE A 114 1.69 0.15 8.66
N PRO A 115 1.96 -0.30 9.90
CA PRO A 115 3.21 0.05 10.58
C PRO A 115 4.45 -0.40 9.80
N GLU A 116 4.41 -1.57 9.16
CA GLU A 116 5.53 -2.07 8.34
C GLU A 116 5.68 -1.30 7.03
N LEU A 117 4.57 -0.92 6.38
CA LEU A 117 4.63 -0.01 5.23
C LEU A 117 5.20 1.35 5.62
N LEU A 118 4.80 1.88 6.79
CA LEU A 118 5.31 3.14 7.31
C LEU A 118 6.81 3.07 7.63
N LYS A 119 7.28 2.00 8.27
CA LYS A 119 8.71 1.75 8.48
C LYS A 119 9.48 1.75 7.15
N ASN A 120 8.93 1.12 6.11
CA ASN A 120 9.54 1.13 4.78
C ASN A 120 9.60 2.54 4.16
N TRP A 121 8.55 3.35 4.30
CA TRP A 121 8.55 4.74 3.82
C TRP A 121 9.52 5.63 4.60
N VAL A 122 9.62 5.44 5.92
CA VAL A 122 10.61 6.12 6.76
C VAL A 122 12.02 5.76 6.32
N ASP A 123 12.32 4.48 6.11
CA ASP A 123 13.62 4.03 5.59
C ASP A 123 13.93 4.63 4.21
N ALA A 124 12.93 4.72 3.33
CA ALA A 124 13.07 5.35 2.02
C ALA A 124 13.37 6.86 2.15
N LEU A 125 12.74 7.55 3.09
CA LEU A 125 13.04 8.96 3.37
C LEU A 125 14.45 9.13 3.94
N ILE A 126 14.88 8.25 4.84
CA ILE A 126 16.25 8.29 5.40
C ILE A 126 17.28 8.18 4.27
N LYS A 127 17.10 7.23 3.34
CA LYS A 127 17.98 7.12 2.16
C LYS A 127 18.00 8.42 1.35
N LYS A 128 16.83 9.05 1.14
CA LYS A 128 16.73 10.32 0.42
C LYS A 128 17.46 11.45 1.13
N TYR A 129 17.27 11.57 2.45
CA TYR A 129 17.97 12.54 3.29
C TYR A 129 19.48 12.35 3.24
N LEU A 130 19.96 11.12 3.34
CA LEU A 130 21.39 10.82 3.24
C LEU A 130 21.96 11.17 1.85
N SER A 131 21.13 11.11 0.80
CA SER A 131 21.54 11.48 -0.56
C SER A 131 21.49 12.98 -0.84
N ASP A 132 20.52 13.72 -0.30
CA ASP A 132 20.27 15.12 -0.67
C ASP A 132 20.54 16.14 0.46
N GLY A 133 20.65 15.69 1.71
CA GLY A 133 20.86 16.49 2.92
C GLY A 133 19.71 17.43 3.28
N LYS A 134 18.54 17.29 2.64
CA LYS A 134 17.45 18.30 2.67
C LYS A 134 16.09 17.72 2.98
N THR A 135 15.76 16.54 2.45
CA THR A 135 14.40 16.00 2.57
C THR A 135 14.18 15.42 3.97
N THR A 136 13.46 16.14 4.83
CA THR A 136 13.22 15.71 6.23
C THR A 136 11.78 15.39 6.57
N THR A 137 10.83 15.64 5.66
CA THR A 137 9.41 15.35 5.88
C THR A 137 8.97 14.22 4.98
N LEU A 138 8.45 13.15 5.58
CA LEU A 138 7.77 12.08 4.85
C LEU A 138 6.38 12.57 4.49
N GLU A 139 6.04 12.53 3.21
CA GLU A 139 4.70 12.75 2.70
C GLU A 139 4.20 11.48 2.02
N VAL A 140 3.01 11.03 2.39
CA VAL A 140 2.33 9.88 1.77
C VAL A 140 0.94 10.32 1.34
N LEU A 141 0.67 10.24 0.04
CA LEU A 141 -0.65 10.43 -0.52
C LEU A 141 -1.36 9.07 -0.59
N ILE A 142 -2.50 8.95 0.07
CA ILE A 142 -3.34 7.76 0.01
C ILE A 142 -4.63 8.13 -0.72
N ALA A 143 -4.81 7.60 -1.92
CA ALA A 143 -5.98 7.81 -2.76
C ALA A 143 -6.86 6.56 -2.80
N CYS A 144 -8.18 6.72 -2.68
CA CYS A 144 -9.15 5.64 -2.68
C CYS A 144 -10.24 5.91 -3.71
N LYS A 145 -10.58 4.89 -4.51
CA LYS A 145 -11.61 5.00 -5.55
C LYS A 145 -12.44 3.73 -5.65
N LEU A 146 -13.76 3.89 -5.81
CA LEU A 146 -14.65 2.82 -6.24
C LEU A 146 -14.68 2.71 -7.77
N VAL A 147 -14.50 1.50 -8.30
CA VAL A 147 -14.52 1.22 -9.74
C VAL A 147 -15.39 0.01 -10.04
N LYS A 148 -16.05 0.01 -11.20
CA LYS A 148 -16.75 -1.17 -11.71
C LYS A 148 -15.80 -2.03 -12.52
N SER A 149 -15.61 -3.27 -12.09
CA SER A 149 -14.81 -4.27 -12.76
C SER A 149 -15.70 -5.35 -13.36
N LYS A 150 -15.33 -5.84 -14.55
CA LYS A 150 -15.99 -7.01 -15.15
C LYS A 150 -15.49 -8.28 -14.47
N VAL A 151 -16.41 -9.14 -14.04
CA VAL A 151 -16.09 -10.49 -13.56
C VAL A 151 -16.27 -11.46 -14.73
N GLY A 152 -15.31 -12.37 -14.95
CA GLY A 152 -15.22 -13.16 -16.18
C GLY A 152 -16.46 -14.01 -16.52
N GLY A 153 -16.78 -14.10 -17.81
CA GLY A 153 -17.87 -14.87 -18.42
C GLY A 153 -18.52 -14.12 -19.60
N ASP A 154 -19.40 -14.79 -20.34
CA ASP A 154 -20.27 -14.17 -21.37
C ASP A 154 -21.38 -13.27 -20.77
N CYS A 155 -21.45 -13.21 -19.43
CA CYS A 155 -22.42 -12.43 -18.68
C CYS A 155 -21.79 -11.10 -18.23
N GLU A 156 -22.47 -9.98 -18.50
CA GLU A 156 -22.04 -8.61 -18.14
C GLU A 156 -22.19 -8.29 -16.63
N GLU A 157 -21.87 -9.22 -15.72
CA GLU A 157 -21.90 -8.91 -14.30
C GLU A 157 -20.71 -7.99 -13.95
N CYS A 158 -21.06 -6.77 -13.53
CA CYS A 158 -20.11 -5.79 -13.00
C CYS A 158 -20.09 -5.88 -11.48
N ARG A 159 -18.89 -5.89 -10.90
CA ARG A 159 -18.66 -5.83 -9.46
C ARG A 159 -18.01 -4.48 -9.11
N ASP A 160 -18.39 -3.92 -7.97
CA ASP A 160 -17.68 -2.76 -7.42
C ASP A 160 -16.41 -3.22 -6.68
N ASP A 161 -15.29 -2.64 -7.08
CA ASP A 161 -13.96 -2.85 -6.52
C ASP A 161 -13.47 -1.58 -5.83
N LEU A 162 -12.74 -1.77 -4.74
CA LEU A 162 -12.00 -0.73 -4.06
C LEU A 162 -10.56 -0.70 -4.58
N VAL A 163 -10.15 0.45 -5.11
CA VAL A 163 -8.77 0.73 -5.50
C VAL A 163 -8.15 1.68 -4.48
N ILE A 164 -7.04 1.28 -3.87
CA ILE A 164 -6.25 2.11 -2.95
C ILE A 164 -4.87 2.29 -3.55
N SER A 165 -4.45 3.53 -3.80
CA SER A 165 -3.06 3.85 -4.19
C SER A 165 -2.38 4.66 -3.10
N MET A 166 -1.17 4.26 -2.71
CA MET A 166 -0.34 4.92 -1.72
C MET A 166 0.95 5.36 -2.39
N ILE A 167 1.26 6.66 -2.35
CA ILE A 167 2.42 7.26 -3.02
C ILE A 167 3.23 8.05 -2.00
N ASP A 168 4.49 7.67 -1.78
CA ASP A 168 5.39 8.42 -0.91
C ASP A 168 6.32 9.38 -1.68
N ASN A 169 7.02 10.24 -0.94
CA ASN A 169 8.06 11.15 -1.44
C ASN A 169 9.49 10.72 -1.08
N GLY A 170 9.70 9.48 -0.65
CA GLY A 170 11.00 8.92 -0.33
C GLY A 170 11.79 8.52 -1.58
N CYS A 171 12.52 7.42 -1.47
CA CYS A 171 13.14 6.74 -2.60
C CYS A 171 12.19 5.64 -3.13
N GLY A 172 11.93 5.64 -4.44
CA GLY A 172 11.21 4.55 -5.09
C GLY A 172 11.90 3.20 -4.97
N PHE A 173 11.36 2.21 -5.68
CA PHE A 173 11.92 0.87 -5.70
C PHE A 173 13.15 0.78 -6.61
N PRO A 174 14.15 -0.06 -6.26
CA PRO A 174 15.25 -0.38 -7.17
C PRO A 174 14.72 -0.94 -8.50
N GLU A 175 15.31 -0.53 -9.63
CA GLU A 175 14.86 -0.96 -10.96
C GLU A 175 14.89 -2.48 -11.15
N GLU A 176 15.90 -3.15 -10.60
CA GLU A 176 15.99 -4.61 -10.67
C GLU A 176 14.83 -5.28 -9.92
N TYR A 177 14.47 -4.76 -8.75
CA TYR A 177 13.32 -5.24 -7.99
C TYR A 177 12.03 -5.07 -8.80
N MET A 178 11.86 -3.92 -9.42
CA MET A 178 10.72 -3.59 -10.28
C MET A 178 10.59 -4.53 -11.49
N ARG A 179 11.69 -4.81 -12.20
CA ARG A 179 11.70 -5.72 -13.35
C ARG A 179 11.28 -7.14 -12.97
N ASN A 180 11.65 -7.59 -11.78
CA ASN A 180 11.41 -8.95 -11.32
C ASN A 180 10.11 -9.10 -10.50
N PHE A 181 9.44 -8.00 -10.14
CA PHE A 181 8.30 -8.05 -9.23
C PHE A 181 7.12 -8.86 -9.77
N GLN A 182 6.84 -8.78 -11.07
CA GLN A 182 5.76 -9.56 -11.66
C GLN A 182 6.04 -11.07 -11.59
N ASN A 183 7.28 -11.48 -11.82
CA ASN A 183 7.69 -12.88 -11.65
C ASN A 183 7.63 -13.28 -10.18
N TYR A 184 8.05 -12.39 -9.28
CA TYR A 184 7.96 -12.60 -7.83
C TYR A 184 6.53 -12.85 -7.35
N LEU A 185 5.54 -12.15 -7.93
CA LEU A 185 4.12 -12.41 -7.69
C LEU A 185 3.65 -13.72 -8.33
N HIS A 186 3.97 -13.95 -9.60
CA HIS A 186 3.51 -15.11 -10.36
C HIS A 186 4.03 -16.44 -9.77
N GLU A 187 5.31 -16.48 -9.41
CA GLU A 187 5.97 -17.63 -8.81
C GLU A 187 5.67 -17.79 -7.31
N LYS A 188 4.98 -16.81 -6.70
CA LYS A 188 4.71 -16.73 -5.26
C LYS A 188 5.98 -16.86 -4.40
N SER A 189 7.12 -16.41 -4.92
CA SER A 189 8.41 -16.55 -4.23
C SER A 189 8.51 -15.70 -2.96
N TYR A 190 7.61 -14.73 -2.76
CA TYR A 190 7.44 -14.01 -1.50
C TYR A 190 7.14 -14.93 -0.30
N LYS A 191 6.54 -16.09 -0.51
CA LYS A 191 6.23 -17.02 0.59
C LYS A 191 7.46 -17.74 1.16
N PHE A 192 8.52 -17.84 0.37
CA PHE A 192 9.65 -18.72 0.68
C PHE A 192 10.99 -17.98 0.74
N GLN A 193 11.04 -16.75 0.24
CA GLN A 193 12.28 -15.99 0.12
C GLN A 193 12.16 -14.65 0.85
N ALA A 194 12.49 -14.65 2.15
CA ALA A 194 12.87 -13.41 2.82
C ALA A 194 14.36 -13.18 2.55
N LYS A 195 14.68 -12.27 1.64
CA LYS A 195 16.07 -11.82 1.46
C LYS A 195 16.31 -10.67 2.42
N PRO A 196 17.21 -10.81 3.42
CA PRO A 196 17.62 -9.69 4.23
C PRO A 196 18.12 -8.57 3.32
N SER A 197 17.71 -7.33 3.60
CA SER A 197 18.27 -6.19 2.88
C SER A 197 19.68 -5.93 3.39
N GLU A 198 20.57 -5.43 2.54
CA GLU A 198 21.94 -4.99 2.91
C GLU A 198 21.97 -3.76 3.84
N LYS A 199 20.85 -3.41 4.47
CA LYS A 199 20.78 -2.37 5.50
C LYS A 199 21.52 -2.86 6.73
N GLN A 200 22.80 -2.51 6.85
CA GLN A 200 23.64 -2.85 8.00
C GLN A 200 23.54 -1.83 9.13
N GLU A 201 22.94 -0.68 8.84
CA GLU A 201 22.96 0.48 9.73
C GLU A 201 21.75 0.51 10.66
N ASN A 202 22.02 0.80 11.94
CA ASN A 202 21.03 0.80 13.01
C ASN A 202 19.99 1.93 12.92
N TYR A 203 20.13 2.85 11.95
CA TYR A 203 19.14 3.89 11.70
C TYR A 203 18.05 3.48 10.71
N PHE A 204 18.13 2.30 10.10
CA PHE A 204 16.99 1.74 9.40
C PHE A 204 16.11 0.90 10.34
N PHE A 205 14.81 0.88 10.08
CA PHE A 205 13.86 -0.03 10.73
C PHE A 205 13.85 -1.40 10.05
N GLY A 206 13.93 -1.42 8.72
CA GLY A 206 13.98 -2.64 7.94
C GLY A 206 15.35 -3.33 8.00
N GLY A 207 15.36 -4.62 7.68
CA GLY A 207 16.60 -5.42 7.65
C GLY A 207 16.34 -6.88 7.31
N ALA A 208 15.29 -7.46 7.92
CA ALA A 208 14.95 -8.88 7.74
C ALA A 208 14.27 -9.21 6.40
N GLY A 209 13.80 -8.20 5.65
CA GLY A 209 13.11 -8.41 4.36
C GLY A 209 11.75 -9.10 4.47
N LYS A 210 11.12 -9.10 5.65
CA LYS A 210 9.89 -9.87 5.94
C LYS A 210 8.58 -9.11 5.73
N GLY A 211 8.57 -7.78 5.96
CA GLY A 211 7.32 -7.00 6.03
C GLY A 211 6.48 -7.03 4.76
N LEU A 212 7.08 -6.72 3.60
CA LEU A 212 6.36 -6.76 2.32
C LEU A 212 5.92 -8.18 1.93
N PRO A 213 6.75 -9.24 2.05
CA PRO A 213 6.29 -10.61 1.86
C PRO A 213 5.06 -11.02 2.69
N ILE A 214 5.04 -10.66 3.99
CA ILE A 214 3.92 -10.97 4.88
C ILE A 214 2.65 -10.26 4.42
N PHE A 215 2.77 -8.97 4.07
CA PHE A 215 1.65 -8.21 3.50
C PHE A 215 1.14 -8.83 2.19
N LEU A 216 2.03 -9.25 1.29
CA LEU A 216 1.66 -9.88 0.03
C LEU A 216 0.94 -11.21 0.24
N ALA A 217 1.43 -12.07 1.13
CA ALA A 217 0.78 -13.34 1.44
C ALA A 217 -0.63 -13.16 2.00
N TYR A 218 -0.81 -12.19 2.90
CA TYR A 218 -2.12 -11.90 3.44
C TYR A 218 -3.06 -11.28 2.38
N PHE A 219 -2.57 -10.29 1.63
CA PHE A 219 -3.40 -9.60 0.66
C PHE A 219 -3.77 -10.48 -0.55
N ILE A 220 -2.82 -11.22 -1.13
CA ILE A 220 -3.00 -11.97 -2.38
C ILE A 220 -3.56 -13.37 -2.12
N ASP A 221 -3.13 -14.05 -1.07
CA ASP A 221 -3.50 -15.44 -0.81
C ASP A 221 -4.43 -15.62 0.39
N GLY A 222 -4.60 -14.58 1.20
CA GLY A 222 -5.36 -14.69 2.44
C GLY A 222 -4.63 -15.53 3.49
N GLU A 223 -3.29 -15.51 3.47
CA GLU A 223 -2.43 -16.36 4.31
C GLU A 223 -1.65 -15.52 5.34
N ILE A 224 -1.55 -16.04 6.55
CA ILE A 224 -0.64 -15.54 7.59
C ILE A 224 0.67 -16.34 7.52
N LEU A 225 1.80 -15.65 7.47
CA LEU A 225 3.13 -16.27 7.51
C LEU A 225 3.71 -16.19 8.92
N GLU A 226 3.61 -17.28 9.68
CA GLU A 226 4.37 -17.45 10.91
C GLU A 226 5.77 -18.00 10.56
N ASP A 227 6.79 -17.15 10.68
CA ASP A 227 8.21 -17.48 10.48
C ASP A 227 8.56 -18.21 9.17
N PHE A 228 7.77 -18.03 8.10
CA PHE A 228 7.97 -18.62 6.77
C PHE A 228 8.01 -20.16 6.75
N SER A 229 7.63 -20.82 7.84
CA SER A 229 7.73 -22.29 7.98
C SER A 229 6.46 -23.00 7.50
N LYS A 230 5.29 -22.40 7.70
CA LYS A 230 4.01 -22.89 7.16
C LYS A 230 2.98 -21.76 7.07
N PRO A 231 2.56 -21.35 5.85
CA PRO A 231 1.48 -20.39 5.68
C PRO A 231 0.16 -20.94 6.24
N ILE A 232 -0.59 -20.10 6.96
CA ILE A 232 -1.92 -20.42 7.49
C ILE A 232 -2.97 -19.67 6.67
N LYS A 233 -3.80 -20.38 5.89
CA LYS A 233 -4.88 -19.75 5.12
C LYS A 233 -6.03 -19.36 6.05
N VAL A 234 -6.38 -18.07 6.06
CA VAL A 234 -7.41 -17.47 6.93
C VAL A 234 -8.53 -16.78 6.16
N LYS A 235 -8.34 -16.52 4.86
CA LYS A 235 -9.34 -15.90 3.97
C LYS A 235 -9.47 -16.66 2.67
N GLU A 236 -10.67 -16.69 2.11
CA GLU A 236 -10.88 -17.19 0.75
C GLU A 236 -10.69 -16.06 -0.27
N VAL A 237 -9.60 -16.14 -1.03
CA VAL A 237 -9.21 -15.15 -2.05
C VAL A 237 -9.40 -15.68 -3.49
N ALA A 238 -9.59 -16.99 -3.68
CA ALA A 238 -9.75 -17.53 -5.02
C ALA A 238 -11.00 -16.95 -5.71
N GLY A 239 -10.84 -16.48 -6.96
CA GLY A 239 -11.92 -15.86 -7.73
C GLY A 239 -12.27 -14.42 -7.33
N ALA A 240 -11.59 -13.83 -6.33
CA ALA A 240 -11.89 -12.48 -5.87
C ALA A 240 -11.31 -11.36 -6.76
N ASN A 241 -10.60 -11.65 -7.86
CA ASN A 241 -9.93 -10.65 -8.72
C ASN A 241 -9.17 -9.61 -7.88
N ILE A 242 -8.23 -10.08 -7.05
CA ILE A 242 -7.36 -9.24 -6.24
C ILE A 242 -6.07 -8.99 -7.02
N SER A 243 -5.59 -7.74 -7.00
CA SER A 243 -4.32 -7.41 -7.63
C SER A 243 -3.57 -6.37 -6.83
N ILE A 244 -2.24 -6.46 -6.88
CA ILE A 244 -1.33 -5.46 -6.36
C ILE A 244 -0.36 -5.08 -7.47
N SER A 245 -0.09 -3.79 -7.59
CA SER A 245 1.03 -3.27 -8.38
C SER A 245 1.88 -2.38 -7.51
N ILE A 246 3.18 -2.48 -7.66
CA ILE A 246 4.12 -1.48 -7.16
C ILE A 246 4.72 -0.76 -8.36
N ASN A 247 5.15 0.49 -8.19
CA ASN A 247 5.84 1.30 -9.20
C ASN A 247 6.73 2.33 -8.51
N THR A 248 7.66 2.93 -9.26
CA THR A 248 8.31 4.19 -8.87
C THR A 248 7.52 5.34 -9.48
N ASN A 249 7.03 6.25 -8.65
CA ASN A 249 6.23 7.37 -9.11
C ASN A 249 7.13 8.45 -9.75
N VAL A 250 6.86 8.79 -11.00
CA VAL A 250 7.71 9.74 -11.75
C VAL A 250 7.69 11.15 -11.14
N LYS A 251 6.59 11.56 -10.49
CA LYS A 251 6.44 12.91 -9.95
C LYS A 251 7.14 13.07 -8.61
N THR A 252 6.96 12.13 -7.70
CA THR A 252 7.54 12.20 -6.35
C THR A 252 8.92 11.56 -6.26
N GLN A 253 9.27 10.72 -7.25
CA GLN A 253 10.41 9.80 -7.24
C GLN A 253 10.38 8.80 -6.07
N GLY A 254 9.26 8.71 -5.36
CA GLY A 254 9.02 7.75 -4.29
C GLY A 254 8.36 6.47 -4.80
N ALA A 255 7.98 5.60 -3.87
CA ALA A 255 7.27 4.38 -4.21
C ALA A 255 5.76 4.63 -4.35
N GLU A 256 5.14 3.87 -5.25
CA GLU A 256 3.70 3.79 -5.45
C GLU A 256 3.26 2.34 -5.27
N ILE A 257 2.28 2.11 -4.41
CA ILE A 257 1.67 0.79 -4.19
C ILE A 257 0.17 0.94 -4.44
N THR A 258 -0.36 0.18 -5.38
CA THR A 258 -1.79 0.15 -5.70
C THR A 258 -2.37 -1.22 -5.41
N LEU A 259 -3.44 -1.24 -4.64
CA LEU A 259 -4.22 -2.41 -4.28
C LEU A 259 -5.58 -2.34 -4.98
N VAL A 260 -6.05 -3.48 -5.47
CA VAL A 260 -7.41 -3.66 -5.98
C VAL A 260 -8.01 -4.87 -5.29
N SER A 261 -9.15 -4.67 -4.63
CA SER A 261 -9.92 -5.76 -4.04
C SER A 261 -11.41 -5.55 -4.30
N PRO A 262 -12.25 -6.61 -4.22
CA PRO A 262 -13.68 -6.44 -4.14
C PRO A 262 -14.05 -5.47 -3.01
N LEU A 263 -15.12 -4.73 -3.22
CA LEU A 263 -15.73 -3.93 -2.17
C LEU A 263 -16.38 -4.81 -1.10
N LYS A 264 -16.92 -5.96 -1.52
CA LYS A 264 -17.50 -6.95 -0.61
C LYS A 264 -16.40 -7.60 0.24
N PRO A 265 -16.62 -7.78 1.56
CA PRO A 265 -15.70 -8.52 2.43
C PRO A 265 -15.50 -9.94 1.96
N LEU A 266 -14.29 -10.47 2.14
CA LEU A 266 -13.98 -11.87 1.85
C LEU A 266 -14.41 -12.75 3.02
N ALA A 267 -14.82 -13.98 2.69
CA ALA A 267 -15.16 -14.98 3.69
C ALA A 267 -13.93 -15.38 4.50
N ALA A 268 -14.08 -15.43 5.82
CA ALA A 268 -13.11 -16.06 6.70
C ALA A 268 -13.20 -17.59 6.56
N LEU A 269 -12.06 -18.27 6.65
CA LEU A 269 -12.02 -19.73 6.71
C LEU A 269 -12.04 -20.16 8.19
N GLU A 270 -13.05 -20.93 8.57
CA GLU A 270 -13.24 -21.40 9.96
C GLU A 270 -12.30 -22.57 10.34
N GLU A 271 -11.69 -23.25 9.36
CA GLU A 271 -11.13 -24.60 9.50
C GLU A 271 -9.79 -24.75 10.25
N ASN A 272 -9.15 -23.69 10.75
CA ASN A 272 -7.87 -23.82 11.47
C ASN A 272 -7.89 -23.24 12.90
N GLN A 273 -9.07 -22.92 13.47
CA GLN A 273 -9.11 -22.38 14.82
C GLN A 273 -8.74 -23.42 15.89
N ASP A 274 -9.06 -24.71 15.69
CA ASP A 274 -8.84 -25.74 16.72
C ASP A 274 -7.36 -26.11 16.94
N ASP A 275 -6.49 -25.99 15.93
CA ASP A 275 -5.03 -26.16 16.10
C ASP A 275 -4.35 -24.96 16.78
N LEU A 276 -5.08 -23.84 16.93
CA LEU A 276 -4.64 -22.62 17.62
C LEU A 276 -5.23 -22.49 19.04
N MET A 277 -6.10 -23.42 19.45
CA MET A 277 -6.92 -23.37 20.69
C MET A 277 -6.25 -23.99 21.93
N GLY A 278 -4.92 -23.87 22.06
CA GLY A 278 -4.17 -24.41 23.19
C GLY A 278 -4.02 -23.49 24.41
N THR A 279 -4.21 -22.17 24.27
CA THR A 279 -4.12 -21.23 25.40
C THR A 279 -5.08 -20.04 25.20
N GLU A 280 -5.55 -19.47 26.30
CA GLU A 280 -6.52 -18.37 26.43
C GLU A 280 -6.67 -17.48 25.18
N ARG A 281 -7.93 -17.31 24.71
CA ARG A 281 -8.34 -16.43 23.61
C ARG A 281 -7.70 -15.05 23.71
N LYS A 282 -6.53 -14.88 23.10
CA LYS A 282 -6.10 -13.61 22.53
C LYS A 282 -6.38 -13.74 21.04
N PRO A 283 -7.13 -12.81 20.41
CA PRO A 283 -7.17 -12.76 18.95
C PRO A 283 -5.72 -12.80 18.49
N ILE A 284 -5.34 -13.79 17.66
CA ILE A 284 -4.00 -13.82 17.10
C ILE A 284 -3.90 -12.52 16.33
N PRO A 285 -3.10 -11.56 16.83
CA PRO A 285 -2.98 -10.34 16.10
C PRO A 285 -2.36 -10.76 14.77
N ILE A 286 -3.01 -10.37 13.67
CA ILE A 286 -2.37 -10.30 12.35
C ILE A 286 -1.08 -9.46 12.46
N LEU A 287 -0.92 -8.70 13.57
CA LEU A 287 0.20 -7.83 13.80
C LEU A 287 1.55 -8.56 13.89
N MET A 288 2.39 -8.13 12.97
CA MET A 288 3.85 -8.10 13.03
C MET A 288 4.43 -7.23 14.16
N SER A 289 3.68 -6.87 15.21
CA SER A 289 4.12 -6.18 16.45
C SER A 289 2.95 -6.13 17.44
N PRO A 290 3.07 -6.44 18.74
CA PRO A 290 1.93 -6.32 19.67
C PRO A 290 1.40 -4.88 19.71
N PRO A 291 0.07 -4.65 19.77
CA PRO A 291 -0.48 -3.31 19.91
C PRO A 291 0.02 -2.69 21.22
N ALA A 292 0.43 -1.42 21.17
CA ALA A 292 0.80 -0.68 22.37
C ALA A 292 -0.35 -0.74 23.38
N ALA A 293 -0.07 -1.27 24.56
CA ALA A 293 -1.07 -1.47 25.59
C ALA A 293 -1.64 -0.11 26.04
N LYS A 294 -2.92 0.10 25.76
CA LYS A 294 -3.85 1.05 26.42
C LYS A 294 -3.25 2.41 26.82
N PHE A 295 -3.32 3.39 25.94
CA PHE A 295 -3.35 4.81 26.36
C PHE A 295 -4.63 5.50 25.88
N LYS A 296 -5.45 5.92 26.85
CA LYS A 296 -6.61 6.78 26.63
C LYS A 296 -6.12 8.18 26.24
N LYS A 297 -6.54 8.63 25.05
CA LYS A 297 -6.67 10.02 24.57
C LYS A 297 -5.53 10.99 24.90
N ARG A 298 -4.87 11.49 23.85
CA ARG A 298 -4.77 12.93 23.51
C ARG A 298 -3.93 13.09 22.25
N VAL A 299 -4.60 13.12 21.11
CA VAL A 299 -4.03 13.78 19.93
C VAL A 299 -4.98 14.93 19.58
N ASN A 300 -4.46 16.15 19.63
CA ASN A 300 -5.18 17.32 19.15
C ASN A 300 -5.01 17.35 17.63
N PHE A 301 -6.08 17.05 16.89
CA PHE A 301 -6.07 17.06 15.43
C PHE A 301 -6.85 18.26 14.91
N PHE A 302 -6.26 18.94 13.94
CA PHE A 302 -6.95 19.90 13.08
C PHE A 302 -7.00 19.27 11.69
N LEU A 303 -8.19 18.87 11.22
CA LEU A 303 -8.43 18.65 9.80
C LEU A 303 -8.48 20.04 9.15
N GLU A 304 -7.36 20.49 8.61
CA GLU A 304 -7.33 21.71 7.81
C GLU A 304 -7.79 21.38 6.38
N GLU A 305 -8.96 21.88 6.00
CA GLU A 305 -9.38 21.88 4.60
C GLU A 305 -8.42 22.75 3.80
N SER A 306 -7.79 22.17 2.78
CA SER A 306 -6.91 22.92 1.89
C SER A 306 -7.72 23.98 1.13
N PRO A 307 -7.30 25.27 1.12
CA PRO A 307 -7.96 26.28 0.31
C PRO A 307 -7.85 25.89 -1.17
N GLN A 308 -8.99 25.54 -1.77
CA GLN A 308 -9.09 25.15 -3.17
C GLN A 308 -8.60 26.26 -4.11
N LYS A 309 -7.32 26.20 -4.48
CA LYS A 309 -6.76 26.89 -5.64
C LYS A 309 -5.70 26.00 -6.29
N LEU A 310 -6.08 25.26 -7.33
CA LEU A 310 -5.49 25.37 -8.68
C LEU A 310 -6.05 24.31 -9.65
N THR A 311 -6.66 24.82 -10.72
CA THR A 311 -6.62 24.35 -12.13
C THR A 311 -6.68 22.86 -12.48
N ARG A 312 -7.80 22.50 -13.13
CA ARG A 312 -7.98 21.34 -14.01
C ARG A 312 -6.84 21.21 -15.04
N GLN A 313 -6.00 20.21 -14.89
CA GLN A 313 -5.37 19.49 -16.01
C GLN A 313 -5.25 18.00 -15.65
N PHE A 314 -6.32 17.24 -15.89
CA PHE A 314 -6.19 15.82 -16.12
C PHE A 314 -6.19 15.60 -17.63
N GLY A 315 -5.05 15.12 -18.13
CA GLY A 315 -4.87 14.71 -19.51
C GLY A 315 -5.91 13.65 -19.89
N LYS A 316 -6.48 13.84 -21.07
CA LYS A 316 -7.35 12.86 -21.74
C LYS A 316 -6.55 11.58 -21.92
N PHE A 317 -6.99 10.49 -21.30
CA PHE A 317 -6.65 9.16 -21.78
C PHE A 317 -7.36 8.97 -23.13
N ALA A 318 -6.58 9.02 -24.21
CA ALA A 318 -7.07 8.71 -25.54
C ALA A 318 -7.38 7.21 -25.61
N VAL A 319 -8.67 6.90 -25.68
CA VAL A 319 -9.17 5.60 -26.11
C VAL A 319 -8.85 5.48 -27.60
N ASN A 320 -7.97 4.55 -27.96
CA ASN A 320 -7.73 4.18 -29.36
C ASN A 320 -8.99 3.49 -29.91
N LYS A 321 -9.91 4.27 -30.47
CA LYS A 321 -10.92 3.76 -31.39
C LYS A 321 -10.27 3.63 -32.77
N LYS A 322 -10.07 2.40 -33.23
CA LYS A 322 -9.86 2.10 -34.65
C LYS A 322 -11.13 2.51 -35.39
N THR A 323 -11.06 3.63 -36.10
CA THR A 323 -12.01 3.98 -37.16
C THR A 323 -11.45 3.39 -38.46
N VAL A 324 -12.26 2.57 -39.11
CA VAL A 324 -12.03 2.10 -40.48
C VAL A 324 -12.80 3.07 -41.38
N GLU A 325 -12.06 3.89 -42.11
CA GLU A 325 -12.47 4.62 -43.32
C GLU A 325 -11.37 4.23 -44.34
N GLY A 326 -11.63 3.64 -45.51
CA GLY A 326 -12.83 3.66 -46.34
C GLY A 326 -12.72 4.85 -47.29
N ASP A 327 -12.30 4.57 -48.54
CA ASP A 327 -12.25 5.38 -49.78
C ASP A 327 -10.85 5.19 -50.43
N ASP A 328 -10.64 4.93 -51.72
CA ASP A 328 -11.43 4.89 -52.94
C ASP A 328 -10.62 4.04 -53.96
N GLU A 329 -11.28 3.37 -54.91
CA GLU A 329 -10.95 3.48 -56.34
C GLU A 329 -11.86 2.59 -57.22
N ALA A 330 -12.29 3.19 -58.32
CA ALA A 330 -13.30 2.71 -59.25
C ALA A 330 -12.72 2.08 -60.53
N SER A 331 -13.53 1.23 -61.16
CA SER A 331 -13.51 0.75 -62.56
C SER A 331 -12.35 -0.22 -62.92
N VAL A 332 -12.57 -1.36 -63.59
CA VAL A 332 -13.11 -1.53 -64.95
C VAL A 332 -13.67 -2.96 -65.14
N GLU A 333 -14.66 -3.07 -66.04
CA GLU A 333 -15.30 -4.27 -66.60
C GLU A 333 -14.35 -5.41 -67.03
N SER A 334 -14.76 -6.66 -66.83
CA SER A 334 -15.12 -7.57 -67.95
C SER A 334 -15.39 -9.01 -67.47
N GLU A 335 -16.58 -9.48 -67.82
CA GLU A 335 -16.87 -10.78 -68.44
C GLU A 335 -16.05 -12.06 -68.13
N LYS A 336 -16.83 -13.11 -67.81
CA LYS A 336 -16.67 -14.56 -68.09
C LYS A 336 -16.37 -15.47 -66.88
N ARG A 337 -17.41 -16.22 -66.51
CA ARG A 337 -17.28 -17.60 -66.00
C ARG A 337 -16.55 -18.45 -67.04
N PRO A 338 -15.77 -19.46 -66.62
CA PRO A 338 -16.36 -20.78 -66.57
C PRO A 338 -16.00 -21.62 -65.34
N VAL A 339 -16.85 -22.65 -65.20
CA VAL A 339 -16.77 -23.86 -64.37
C VAL A 339 -15.59 -24.75 -64.78
N PHE A 340 -15.20 -25.65 -63.87
CA PHE A 340 -14.36 -26.88 -63.96
C PHE A 340 -13.15 -26.80 -63.00
N ALA A 341 -12.67 -27.84 -62.32
CA ALA A 341 -13.13 -29.20 -62.02
C ALA A 341 -12.28 -29.72 -60.83
N PHE A 342 -12.73 -30.81 -60.23
CA PHE A 342 -12.03 -31.66 -59.25
C PHE A 342 -10.69 -32.27 -59.73
N HIS A 343 -9.92 -32.76 -58.74
CA HIS A 343 -8.89 -33.84 -58.69
C HIS A 343 -7.56 -33.32 -58.11
N GLN A 344 -6.93 -33.90 -57.08
CA GLN A 344 -7.02 -35.22 -56.41
C GLN A 344 -7.01 -35.07 -54.90
#